data_AF-A0AB36F8H3-F1
#
_entry.id   AF-A0AB36F8H3-F1
#
_cell.length_a   1.000
_cell.length_b   1.000
_cell.length_c   1.000
_cell.angle_alpha   90.00
_cell.angle_beta   90.00
_cell.angle_gamma   90.00
#
_symmetry.space_group_name_H-M   'P 1'
#
loop_
_entity.id
_entity.type
_entity.pdbx_description
1 polymer ?
#
loop_
_entity_poly.entity_id
_entity_poly.type
_entity_poly.pdbx_seq_one_letter_code
_entity_poly.pdbx_strand_id
1 'polypeptide(L)'
;MLHEIYTASWANIWAAMSAISTTLAVIVAWRAMLRWRNQDELKVKMAFKQAVADYSYCLMHLPTQLQSPVRRVEYMDKCKELVDRLSVCHNAWLLTEGLMAKETDIVEAWEFIFTNHKNYLSGALSSLVLGAHCTTILNKRFVFK
;
A
#
# COMPACT_ATOMS: atom_id res chain seq x y z
N MET A 1 -63.84 14.54 -11.70
CA MET A 1 -63.30 15.48 -12.70
C MET A 1 -62.37 16.57 -12.13
N LEU A 2 -62.83 17.64 -11.45
CA LEU A 2 -61.91 18.70 -10.96
C LEU A 2 -60.87 18.21 -9.92
N HIS A 3 -61.28 17.31 -9.01
CA HIS A 3 -60.38 16.73 -8.00
C HIS A 3 -59.28 15.85 -8.64
N GLU A 4 -59.58 15.13 -9.71
CA GLU A 4 -58.62 14.24 -10.39
C GLU A 4 -57.55 15.03 -11.15
N ILE A 5 -57.92 16.18 -11.74
CA ILE A 5 -57.00 17.09 -12.42
C ILE A 5 -56.02 17.71 -11.42
N TYR A 6 -56.49 18.08 -10.22
CA TYR A 6 -55.66 18.63 -9.15
C TYR A 6 -54.69 17.59 -8.56
N THR A 7 -55.14 16.35 -8.35
CA THR A 7 -54.26 15.28 -7.87
C THR A 7 -53.22 14.88 -8.91
N ALA A 8 -53.55 14.93 -10.21
CA ALA A 8 -52.63 14.63 -11.29
C ALA A 8 -51.53 15.71 -11.43
N SER A 9 -51.87 17.00 -11.28
CA SER A 9 -50.88 18.07 -11.31
C SER A 9 -49.93 18.01 -10.11
N TRP A 10 -50.44 17.69 -8.92
CA TRP A 10 -49.63 17.50 -7.72
C TRP A 10 -48.71 16.27 -7.82
N ALA A 11 -49.22 15.15 -8.33
CA ALA A 11 -48.41 13.94 -8.58
C ALA A 11 -47.26 14.20 -9.55
N ASN A 12 -47.48 15.00 -10.60
CA ASN A 12 -46.44 15.37 -11.56
C ASN A 12 -45.33 16.22 -10.92
N ILE A 13 -45.67 17.13 -10.00
CA ILE A 13 -44.70 17.94 -9.25
C ILE A 13 -43.84 17.05 -8.36
N TRP A 14 -44.45 16.12 -7.62
CA TRP A 14 -43.72 15.16 -6.80
C TRP A 14 -42.84 14.22 -7.62
N ALA A 15 -43.34 13.73 -8.76
CA ALA A 15 -42.56 12.90 -9.67
C ALA A 15 -41.31 13.65 -10.19
N ALA A 16 -41.46 14.93 -10.56
CA ALA A 16 -40.34 15.77 -10.98
C ALA A 16 -39.33 15.99 -9.84
N MET A 17 -39.80 16.29 -8.62
CA MET A 17 -38.95 16.46 -7.44
C MET A 17 -38.20 15.17 -7.07
N SER A 18 -38.88 14.02 -7.13
CA SER A 18 -38.27 12.72 -6.89
C SER A 18 -37.23 12.41 -7.97
N ALA A 19 -37.51 12.69 -9.24
CA ALA A 19 -36.56 12.48 -10.33
C ALA A 19 -35.28 13.32 -10.16
N ILE A 20 -35.40 14.59 -9.75
CA ILE A 20 -34.25 15.46 -9.43
C ILE A 20 -33.47 14.89 -8.25
N SER A 21 -34.16 14.49 -7.18
CA SER A 21 -33.53 13.92 -5.98
C SER A 21 -32.77 12.63 -6.28
N THR A 22 -33.36 11.72 -7.07
CA THR A 22 -32.70 10.50 -7.53
C THR A 22 -31.47 10.81 -8.38
N THR A 23 -31.57 11.79 -9.29
CA THR A 23 -30.43 12.22 -10.12
C THR A 23 -29.27 12.73 -9.26
N LEU A 24 -29.57 13.56 -8.26
CA LEU A 24 -28.57 14.05 -7.32
C LEU A 24 -27.96 12.92 -6.50
N ALA A 25 -28.78 11.98 -6.01
CA ALA A 25 -28.31 10.81 -5.28
C ALA A 25 -27.35 9.97 -6.12
N VAL A 26 -27.65 9.76 -7.41
CA VAL A 26 -26.77 9.03 -8.35
C VAL A 26 -25.44 9.77 -8.54
N ILE A 27 -25.45 11.10 -8.70
CA ILE A 27 -24.22 11.88 -8.84
C ILE A 27 -23.35 11.77 -7.58
N VAL A 28 -23.96 11.84 -6.40
CA VAL A 28 -23.26 11.71 -5.12
C VAL A 28 -22.69 10.30 -4.96
N ALA A 29 -23.48 9.27 -5.24
CA ALA A 29 -23.05 7.87 -5.18
C ALA A 29 -21.88 7.60 -6.15
N TRP A 30 -21.97 8.12 -7.37
CA TRP A 30 -20.88 8.04 -8.35
C TRP A 30 -19.59 8.66 -7.83
N ARG A 31 -19.67 9.88 -7.28
CA ARG A 31 -18.50 10.56 -6.68
C ARG A 31 -17.94 9.78 -5.48
N ALA A 32 -18.80 9.19 -4.66
CA ALA A 32 -18.39 8.36 -3.54
C ALA A 32 -17.63 7.11 -4.01
N MET A 33 -18.12 6.40 -5.02
CA MET A 33 -17.44 5.23 -5.60
C MET A 33 -16.07 5.57 -6.20
N LEU A 34 -15.97 6.69 -6.94
CA LEU A 34 -14.69 7.14 -7.47
C LEU A 34 -13.69 7.48 -6.35
N ARG A 35 -14.15 8.16 -5.30
CA ARG A 35 -13.31 8.48 -4.15
C ARG A 35 -12.87 7.23 -3.40
N TRP A 36 -13.75 6.25 -3.25
CA TRP A 36 -13.43 4.99 -2.58
C TRP A 36 -12.36 4.20 -3.36
N ARG A 37 -12.49 4.08 -4.69
CA ARG A 37 -11.45 3.43 -5.51
C ARG A 37 -10.07 4.06 -5.29
N ASN A 38 -10.00 5.38 -5.31
CA ASN A 38 -8.73 6.09 -5.07
C ASN A 38 -8.21 5.84 -3.64
N GLN A 39 -9.08 5.72 -2.64
CA GLN A 39 -8.67 5.37 -1.28
C GLN A 39 -8.11 3.96 -1.18
N ASP A 40 -8.67 2.98 -1.89
CA ASP A 40 -8.18 1.61 -1.84
C ASP A 40 -6.78 1.50 -2.47
N GLU A 41 -6.52 2.19 -3.59
CA GLU A 41 -5.17 2.32 -4.14
C GLU A 41 -4.17 2.93 -3.15
N LEU A 42 -4.59 3.98 -2.44
CA LEU A 42 -3.76 4.65 -1.43
C LEU A 42 -3.43 3.73 -0.25
N LYS A 43 -4.41 2.97 0.23
CA LYS A 43 -4.22 2.02 1.34
C LYS A 43 -3.17 0.97 1.00
N VAL A 44 -3.24 0.42 -0.21
CA VAL A 44 -2.30 -0.62 -0.65
C VAL A 44 -0.87 -0.07 -0.76
N LYS A 45 -0.69 1.10 -1.36
CA LYS A 45 0.63 1.78 -1.43
C LYS A 45 1.17 2.10 -0.04
N MET A 46 0.31 2.56 0.87
CA MET A 46 0.68 2.85 2.26
C MET A 46 1.08 1.58 3.01
N ALA A 47 0.33 0.49 2.85
CA ALA A 47 0.63 -0.79 3.49
C ALA A 47 2.01 -1.32 3.05
N PHE A 48 2.34 -1.23 1.77
CA PHE A 48 3.68 -1.58 1.28
C PHE A 48 4.76 -0.68 1.90
N LYS A 49 4.56 0.64 1.88
CA LYS A 49 5.52 1.59 2.45
C LYS A 49 5.77 1.35 3.94
N GLN A 50 4.71 1.05 4.69
CA GLN A 50 4.77 0.72 6.11
C GLN A 50 5.51 -0.59 6.34
N ALA A 51 5.23 -1.64 5.55
CA ALA A 51 5.95 -2.90 5.65
C ALA A 51 7.46 -2.72 5.43
N VAL A 52 7.86 -1.91 4.44
CA VAL A 52 9.28 -1.58 4.20
C VAL A 52 9.88 -0.80 5.38
N ALA A 53 9.11 0.08 6.02
CA ALA A 53 9.56 0.79 7.21
C ALA A 53 9.82 -0.18 8.38
N ASP A 54 8.90 -1.11 8.63
CA ASP A 54 9.03 -2.13 9.67
C ASP A 54 10.22 -3.05 9.41
N TYR A 55 10.43 -3.45 8.15
CA TYR A 55 11.61 -4.21 7.75
C TYR A 55 12.91 -3.43 7.98
N SER A 56 12.95 -2.16 7.56
CA SER A 56 14.12 -1.29 7.76
C SER A 56 14.42 -1.08 9.25
N TYR A 57 13.39 -0.93 10.08
CA TYR A 57 13.53 -0.80 11.52
C TYR A 57 14.12 -2.08 12.13
N CYS A 58 13.62 -3.26 11.74
CA CYS A 58 14.18 -4.54 12.18
C CYS A 58 15.66 -4.68 11.77
N LEU A 59 15.99 -4.31 10.54
CA LEU A 59 17.34 -4.34 9.99
C LEU A 59 18.33 -3.46 10.78
N MET A 60 17.89 -2.31 11.30
CA MET A 60 18.71 -1.41 12.11
C MET A 60 19.15 -2.01 13.46
N HIS A 61 18.40 -2.99 13.98
CA HIS A 61 18.72 -3.66 15.24
C HIS A 61 19.64 -4.87 15.06
N LEU A 62 19.95 -5.23 13.82
CA LEU A 62 20.87 -6.31 13.49
C LEU A 62 22.27 -5.77 13.21
N PRO A 63 23.31 -6.59 13.42
CA PRO A 63 24.68 -6.16 13.14
C PRO A 63 24.87 -5.90 11.65
N THR A 64 25.80 -5.00 11.33
CA THR A 64 26.11 -4.64 9.95
C THR A 64 26.49 -5.84 9.08
N GLN A 65 27.11 -6.86 9.67
CA GLN A 65 27.48 -8.10 8.99
C GLN A 65 27.30 -9.32 9.90
N LEU A 66 26.82 -10.41 9.30
CA LEU A 66 26.54 -11.71 9.95
C LEU A 66 27.55 -12.81 9.56
N GLN A 67 28.80 -12.45 9.21
CA GLN A 67 29.78 -13.42 8.70
C GLN A 67 30.10 -14.55 9.69
N SER A 68 30.26 -14.23 10.98
CA SER A 68 30.62 -15.20 12.02
C SER A 68 29.46 -16.16 12.36
N PRO A 69 29.69 -17.49 12.41
CA PRO A 69 28.69 -18.46 12.85
C PRO A 69 28.13 -18.17 14.25
N VAL A 70 28.98 -17.69 15.16
CA VAL A 70 28.57 -17.37 16.55
C VAL A 70 27.55 -16.24 16.55
N ARG A 71 27.78 -15.17 15.77
CA ARG A 71 26.82 -14.07 15.61
C ARG A 71 25.51 -14.54 14.97
N ARG A 72 25.54 -15.48 14.01
CA ARG A 72 24.31 -15.98 13.40
C ARG A 72 23.41 -16.71 14.40
N VAL A 73 24.01 -17.45 15.33
CA VAL A 73 23.28 -18.12 16.42
C VAL A 73 22.74 -17.09 17.41
N GLU A 74 23.57 -16.11 17.81
CA GLU A 74 23.19 -15.03 18.73
C GLU A 74 21.99 -14.21 18.22
N TYR A 75 21.98 -13.88 16.94
CA TYR A 75 20.93 -13.08 16.30
C TYR A 75 19.87 -13.92 15.58
N MET A 76 19.79 -15.22 15.84
CA MET A 76 18.96 -16.12 15.05
C MET A 76 17.48 -15.72 15.06
N ASP A 77 16.93 -15.39 16.22
CA ASP A 77 15.52 -15.02 16.33
C ASP A 77 15.23 -13.67 15.67
N LYS A 78 16.18 -12.74 15.71
CA LYS A 78 16.08 -11.47 14.96
C LYS A 78 16.19 -11.66 13.45
N CYS A 79 16.99 -12.63 13.00
CA CYS A 79 17.04 -13.01 11.59
C CYS A 79 15.72 -13.63 11.13
N LYS A 80 15.07 -14.48 11.95
CA LYS A 80 13.73 -15.00 11.65
C LYS A 80 12.71 -13.85 11.57
N GLU A 81 12.73 -12.95 12.53
CA GLU A 81 11.87 -11.75 12.52
C GLU A 81 12.07 -10.95 11.23
N LEU A 82 13.31 -10.75 10.79
CA LEU A 82 13.61 -10.05 9.54
C LEU A 82 13.04 -10.77 8.30
N VAL A 83 13.09 -12.11 8.26
CA VAL A 83 12.48 -12.93 7.18
C VAL A 83 10.96 -12.78 7.18
N ASP A 84 10.33 -12.78 8.36
CA ASP A 84 8.89 -12.57 8.49
C ASP A 84 8.50 -11.17 7.98
N ARG A 85 9.26 -10.13 8.33
CA ARG A 85 9.05 -8.77 7.82
C ARG A 85 9.23 -8.68 6.31
N LEU A 86 10.21 -9.38 5.73
CA LEU A 86 10.38 -9.42 4.28
C LEU A 86 9.15 -10.06 3.61
N SER A 87 8.61 -11.13 4.19
CA SER A 87 7.42 -11.81 3.67
C SER A 87 6.19 -10.89 3.70
N VAL A 88 6.02 -10.10 4.76
CA VAL A 88 4.98 -9.06 4.84
C VAL A 88 5.17 -7.99 3.75
N CYS A 89 6.41 -7.53 3.53
CA CYS A 89 6.71 -6.60 2.44
C CYS A 89 6.34 -7.18 1.07
N HIS A 90 6.70 -8.45 0.84
CA HIS A 90 6.43 -9.12 -0.44
C HIS A 90 4.93 -9.29 -0.68
N ASN A 91 4.17 -9.70 0.34
CA ASN A 91 2.73 -9.79 0.23
C ASN A 91 2.10 -8.41 -0.06
N ALA A 92 2.54 -7.36 0.64
CA ALA A 92 2.07 -6.00 0.39
C ALA A 92 2.45 -5.51 -1.02
N TRP A 93 3.62 -5.88 -1.54
CA TRP A 93 4.03 -5.60 -2.92
C TRP A 93 3.11 -6.27 -3.94
N LEU A 94 2.80 -7.56 -3.77
CA LEU A 94 1.90 -8.28 -4.67
C LEU A 94 0.50 -7.67 -4.72
N LEU A 95 -0.03 -7.26 -3.56
CA LEU A 95 -1.33 -6.57 -3.46
C LEU A 95 -1.37 -5.25 -4.22
N THR A 96 -0.22 -4.67 -4.57
CA THR A 96 -0.18 -3.46 -5.39
C THR A 96 -0.56 -3.72 -6.84
N GLU A 97 -0.57 -4.97 -7.31
CA GLU A 97 -1.01 -5.33 -8.67
C GLU A 97 -0.37 -4.46 -9.78
N GLY A 98 0.88 -4.02 -9.59
CA GLY A 98 1.57 -3.16 -10.55
C GLY A 98 1.13 -1.69 -10.55
N LEU A 99 0.34 -1.23 -9.57
CA LEU A 99 -0.01 0.19 -9.36
C LEU A 99 1.22 1.10 -9.24
N MET A 100 2.39 0.54 -8.94
CA MET A 100 3.68 1.24 -8.82
C MET A 100 4.65 0.94 -9.97
N ALA A 101 4.22 0.25 -11.05
CA ALA A 101 5.10 -0.15 -12.15
C ALA A 101 5.79 1.03 -12.86
N LYS A 102 5.21 2.23 -12.79
CA LYS A 102 5.79 3.46 -13.34
C LYS A 102 6.89 4.07 -12.43
N GLU A 103 6.97 3.65 -11.18
CA GLU A 103 7.96 4.14 -10.21
C GLU A 103 9.22 3.26 -10.25
N THR A 104 10.00 3.37 -11.32
CA THR A 104 11.18 2.53 -11.59
C THR A 104 12.12 2.42 -10.38
N ASP A 105 12.46 3.54 -9.73
CA ASP A 105 13.36 3.53 -8.57
C ASP A 105 12.84 2.69 -7.40
N ILE A 106 11.51 2.60 -7.23
CA ILE A 106 10.88 1.81 -6.16
C ILE A 106 10.92 0.33 -6.54
N VAL A 107 10.59 0.02 -7.80
CA VAL A 107 10.64 -1.34 -8.34
C VAL A 107 12.06 -1.90 -8.21
N GLU A 108 13.05 -1.16 -8.70
CA GLU A 108 14.46 -1.55 -8.65
C GLU A 108 14.96 -1.71 -7.21
N ALA A 109 14.64 -0.77 -6.31
CA ALA A 109 15.03 -0.87 -4.91
C ALA A 109 14.38 -2.07 -4.22
N TRP A 110 13.11 -2.35 -4.52
CA TRP A 110 12.41 -3.50 -3.95
C TRP A 110 12.97 -4.82 -4.46
N GLU A 111 13.16 -4.97 -5.78
CA GLU A 111 13.77 -6.16 -6.37
C GLU A 111 15.16 -6.43 -5.81
N PHE A 112 15.96 -5.38 -5.61
CA PHE A 112 17.26 -5.49 -4.97
C PHE A 112 17.13 -6.05 -3.55
N ILE A 113 16.27 -5.46 -2.71
CA ILE A 113 16.05 -5.91 -1.32
C ILE A 113 15.64 -7.38 -1.29
N PHE A 114 14.62 -7.74 -2.07
CA PHE A 114 14.05 -9.08 -2.09
C PHE A 114 15.07 -10.14 -2.53
N THR A 115 15.85 -9.83 -3.58
CA THR A 115 16.84 -10.76 -4.14
C THR A 115 18.07 -10.92 -3.23
N ASN A 116 18.47 -9.84 -2.56
CA ASN A 116 19.74 -9.78 -1.81
C ASN A 116 19.60 -9.97 -0.31
N HIS A 117 18.38 -10.04 0.23
CA HIS A 117 18.13 -10.33 1.65
C HIS A 117 18.87 -11.59 2.12
N LYS A 118 18.81 -12.68 1.35
CA LYS A 118 19.51 -13.94 1.67
C LYS A 118 21.04 -13.76 1.79
N ASN A 119 21.61 -12.84 1.01
CA ASN A 119 23.04 -12.56 1.02
C ASN A 119 23.45 -11.82 2.30
N TYR A 120 22.55 -11.04 2.88
CA TYR A 120 22.76 -10.46 4.20
C TYR A 120 22.73 -11.52 5.30
N LEU A 121 21.73 -12.41 5.28
CA LEU A 121 21.64 -13.52 6.25
C LEU A 121 22.85 -14.47 6.19
N SER A 122 23.41 -14.67 4.99
CA SER A 122 24.63 -15.45 4.80
C SER A 122 25.92 -14.68 5.13
N GLY A 123 25.83 -13.40 5.52
CA GLY A 123 26.97 -12.53 5.83
C GLY A 123 27.75 -12.03 4.61
N ALA A 124 27.31 -12.34 3.40
CA ALA A 124 27.94 -11.90 2.15
C ALA A 124 27.62 -10.43 1.80
N LEU A 125 26.58 -9.86 2.42
CA LEU A 125 26.16 -8.47 2.21
C LEU A 125 26.11 -7.71 3.54
N SER A 126 26.35 -6.40 3.47
CA SER A 126 26.16 -5.48 4.59
C SER A 126 24.70 -5.04 4.73
N SER A 127 24.20 -4.90 5.96
CA SER A 127 22.87 -4.33 6.22
C SER A 127 22.73 -2.90 5.67
N LEU A 128 23.83 -2.14 5.59
CA LEU A 128 23.83 -0.77 5.07
C LEU A 128 23.34 -0.70 3.62
N VAL A 129 23.68 -1.70 2.80
CA VAL A 129 23.27 -1.73 1.39
C VAL A 129 21.75 -1.94 1.29
N LEU A 130 21.21 -2.89 2.04
CA LEU A 130 19.76 -3.10 2.12
C LEU A 130 19.05 -1.87 2.71
N GLY A 131 19.62 -1.25 3.74
CA GLY A 131 19.10 -0.04 4.37
C GLY A 131 19.05 1.16 3.43
N ALA A 132 20.04 1.31 2.54
CA ALA A 132 20.04 2.35 1.51
C ALA A 132 18.86 2.18 0.54
N HIS A 133 18.61 0.97 0.05
CA HIS A 133 17.45 0.70 -0.80
C HIS A 133 16.11 0.87 -0.06
N CYS A 134 16.03 0.50 1.23
CA CYS A 134 14.85 0.80 2.03
C CYS A 134 14.62 2.31 2.10
N THR A 135 15.68 3.08 2.30
CA THR A 135 15.63 4.55 2.37
C THR A 135 15.19 5.17 1.04
N THR A 136 15.62 4.63 -0.11
CA THR A 136 15.13 5.04 -1.43
C THR A 136 13.61 4.92 -1.53
N ILE A 137 13.04 3.79 -1.10
CA ILE A 137 11.58 3.56 -1.10
C ILE A 137 10.90 4.51 -0.11
N LEU A 138 11.44 4.65 1.11
CA LEU A 138 10.82 5.42 2.19
C LEU A 138 10.84 6.94 1.91
N ASN A 139 11.88 7.45 1.27
CA ASN A 139 11.99 8.88 0.94
C ASN A 139 11.20 9.26 -0.32
N LYS A 140 10.92 8.32 -1.23
CA LYS A 140 10.13 8.63 -2.43
C LYS A 140 8.66 8.86 -2.09
N ARG A 141 8.09 9.91 -2.68
CA ARG A 141 6.66 10.25 -2.55
C ARG A 141 5.86 9.54 -3.64
N PHE A 142 5.33 8.35 -3.31
CA PHE A 142 4.48 7.57 -4.22
C PHE A 142 3.07 7.27 -3.66
N VAL A 143 2.88 7.42 -2.35
CA VAL A 143 1.58 7.25 -1.70
C VAL A 143 0.71 8.48 -1.94
N PHE A 144 1.16 9.67 -1.51
CA PHE A 144 0.34 10.89 -1.53
C PHE A 144 0.72 11.84 -2.68
N LYS A 145 0.74 11.36 -3.93
CA LYS A 145 1.05 12.24 -5.07
C LYS A 145 -0.02 13.32 -5.25
#